data_AF-A0A961NHW3-F1
#
_entry.id   AF-A0A961NHW3-F1
#
_cell.length_a   1.000
_cell.length_b   1.000
_cell.length_c   1.000
_cell.angle_alpha   90.00
_cell.angle_beta   90.00
_cell.angle_gamma   90.00
#
_symmetry.space_group_name_H-M   'P 1'
#
loop_
_entity.id
_entity.type
_entity.pdbx_description
1 polymer ?
#
loop_
_entity_poly.entity_id
_entity_poly.type
_entity_poly.pdbx_seq_one_letter_code
_entity_poly.pdbx_strand_id
1 'polypeptide(L)'
;MKQAKQMWLGTLVALTLIVGVAAGNQLEANDCQQACTKFVQCVQQNFGQQGSAQQQSAFMTGCMNACNHPQNGAKVLQCYRQSQNQCSQYHSCIQQYMQ
;
A
#
# COMPACT_ATOMS: atom_id res chain seq x y z
N MET A 1 63.28 -16.29 -6.55
CA MET A 1 63.07 -15.42 -5.37
C MET A 1 62.54 -14.07 -5.83
N LYS A 2 61.21 -13.88 -5.83
CA LYS A 2 60.60 -12.57 -6.09
C LYS A 2 59.61 -12.30 -4.98
N GLN A 3 59.99 -11.32 -4.16
CA GLN A 3 59.31 -10.89 -2.95
C GLN A 3 58.02 -10.13 -3.27
N ALA A 4 57.11 -10.27 -2.31
CA ALA A 4 55.76 -9.76 -2.27
C ALA A 4 55.68 -8.24 -2.44
N LYS A 5 54.74 -7.79 -3.26
CA LYS A 5 54.09 -6.49 -3.08
C LYS A 5 52.64 -6.77 -2.72
N GLN A 6 52.36 -6.70 -1.42
CA GLN A 6 51.02 -6.64 -0.88
C GLN A 6 50.33 -5.39 -1.40
N MET A 7 49.45 -5.56 -2.39
CA MET A 7 48.39 -4.59 -2.65
C MET A 7 47.22 -4.96 -1.76
N TRP A 8 47.08 -4.20 -0.68
CA TRP A 8 45.85 -4.08 0.08
C TRP A 8 44.76 -3.51 -0.84
N LEU A 9 44.07 -4.37 -1.58
CA LEU A 9 42.78 -4.04 -2.17
C LEU A 9 41.72 -4.48 -1.18
N GLY A 10 41.41 -3.57 -0.25
CA GLY A 10 40.22 -3.66 0.58
C GLY A 10 39.01 -3.79 -0.32
N THR A 11 38.45 -5.00 -0.37
CA THR A 11 37.16 -5.26 -0.99
C THR A 11 36.09 -4.56 -0.16
N LEU A 12 35.80 -3.31 -0.53
CA LEU A 12 34.58 -2.61 -0.15
C LEU A 12 33.40 -3.48 -0.60
N VAL A 13 32.84 -4.24 0.35
CA VAL A 13 31.51 -4.83 0.22
C VAL A 13 30.53 -3.66 0.20
N ALA A 14 30.25 -3.14 -0.99
CA ALA A 14 29.16 -2.22 -1.22
C ALA A 14 27.86 -3.00 -1.00
N LEU A 15 27.38 -2.99 0.24
CA LEU A 15 26.04 -3.39 0.60
C LEU A 15 25.07 -2.34 0.02
N THR A 16 24.81 -2.40 -1.29
CA THR A 16 23.73 -1.63 -1.91
C THR A 16 22.41 -2.24 -1.45
N LEU A 17 21.93 -1.72 -0.33
CA LEU A 17 20.52 -1.73 0.06
C LEU A 17 19.69 -1.17 -1.09
N ILE A 18 19.22 -2.03 -1.99
CA ILE A 18 18.08 -1.72 -2.86
C ILE A 18 16.82 -1.96 -2.01
N VAL A 19 16.61 -1.09 -1.03
CA VAL A 19 15.31 -0.89 -0.40
C VAL A 19 14.72 0.33 -1.07
N GLY A 20 13.66 0.14 -1.85
CA GLY A 20 12.98 1.25 -2.48
C GLY A 20 12.17 0.84 -3.69
N VAL A 21 11.14 0.05 -3.45
CA VAL A 21 9.92 0.03 -4.28
C VAL A 21 9.39 1.45 -4.40
N ALA A 22 9.92 2.21 -5.34
CA ALA A 22 9.36 3.46 -5.81
C ALA A 22 8.77 3.22 -7.20
N ALA A 23 7.81 2.29 -7.29
CA ALA A 23 6.82 2.30 -8.36
C ALA A 23 5.69 3.26 -7.95
N GLY A 24 6.07 4.52 -7.75
CA GLY A 24 5.13 5.62 -7.86
C GLY A 24 5.24 6.11 -9.29
N ASN A 25 4.20 5.89 -10.09
CA ASN A 25 3.66 6.88 -11.01
C ASN A 25 2.51 6.26 -11.80
N GLN A 26 1.42 7.01 -11.87
CA GLN A 26 0.13 6.69 -12.51
C GLN A 26 -0.76 5.81 -11.62
N LEU A 27 -1.19 6.37 -10.49
CA LEU A 27 -2.38 5.90 -9.78
C LEU A 27 -3.56 6.15 -10.71
N GLU A 28 -3.97 5.13 -11.47
CA GLU A 28 -5.17 5.21 -12.29
C GLU A 28 -6.35 5.43 -11.35
N ALA A 29 -7.14 6.49 -11.54
CA ALA A 29 -8.32 6.76 -10.71
C ALA A 29 -9.27 5.55 -10.63
N ASN A 30 -9.21 4.66 -11.62
CA ASN A 30 -9.91 3.38 -11.68
C ASN A 30 -9.48 2.41 -10.55
N ASP A 31 -8.18 2.32 -10.24
CA ASP A 31 -7.68 1.47 -9.15
C ASP A 31 -8.15 1.96 -7.77
N CYS A 32 -8.24 3.29 -7.57
CA CYS A 32 -8.76 3.85 -6.33
C CYS A 32 -10.24 3.50 -6.13
N GLN A 33 -11.04 3.58 -7.19
CA GLN A 33 -12.45 3.20 -7.13
C GLN A 33 -12.62 1.71 -6.81
N GLN A 34 -11.79 0.84 -7.39
CA GLN A 34 -11.81 -0.60 -7.11
C GLN A 34 -11.40 -0.90 -5.67
N ALA A 35 -10.30 -0.29 -5.20
CA ALA A 35 -9.85 -0.40 -3.82
C ALA A 35 -10.96 0.02 -2.83
N CYS A 36 -11.57 1.18 -3.05
CA CYS A 36 -12.61 1.70 -2.15
C CYS A 36 -13.90 0.89 -2.20
N THR A 37 -14.28 0.39 -3.38
CA THR A 37 -15.42 -0.52 -3.51
C THR A 37 -15.18 -1.82 -2.72
N LYS A 38 -13.98 -2.40 -2.81
CA LYS A 38 -13.62 -3.56 -1.99
C LYS A 38 -13.61 -3.25 -0.51
N PHE A 39 -13.20 -2.05 -0.11
CA PHE A 39 -13.16 -1.68 1.30
C PHE A 39 -14.57 -1.67 1.88
N VAL A 40 -15.50 -1.02 1.18
CA VAL A 40 -16.92 -1.00 1.56
C VAL A 40 -17.52 -2.41 1.59
N GLN A 41 -17.21 -3.26 0.61
CA GLN A 41 -17.63 -4.68 0.63
C GLN A 41 -17.11 -5.42 1.86
N CYS A 42 -15.83 -5.22 2.21
CA CYS A 42 -15.21 -5.86 3.36
C CYS A 42 -15.75 -5.37 4.70
N VAL A 43 -16.07 -4.07 4.81
CA VAL A 43 -16.77 -3.49 5.97
C VAL A 43 -18.15 -4.14 6.11
N GLN A 44 -18.92 -4.22 5.03
CA GLN A 44 -20.25 -4.84 5.06
C GLN A 44 -20.19 -6.33 5.47
N GLN A 45 -19.17 -7.06 5.00
CA GLN A 45 -18.99 -8.47 5.36
C GLN A 45 -18.53 -8.70 6.80
N ASN A 46 -17.68 -7.82 7.37
CA ASN A 46 -17.14 -8.01 8.72
C ASN A 46 -18.04 -7.45 9.82
N PHE A 47 -18.72 -6.35 9.57
CA PHE A 47 -19.53 -5.69 10.61
C PHE A 47 -20.97 -6.19 10.67
N GLY A 48 -21.40 -7.06 9.73
CA GLY A 48 -22.71 -7.73 9.73
C GLY A 48 -23.93 -6.79 9.64
N GLN A 49 -23.70 -5.49 9.75
CA GLN A 49 -24.63 -4.42 9.53
C GLN A 49 -24.47 -4.06 8.07
N GLN A 50 -25.53 -4.22 7.28
CA GLN A 50 -25.71 -3.37 6.11
C GLN A 50 -25.69 -1.94 6.65
N GLY A 51 -24.50 -1.33 6.75
CA GLY A 51 -24.38 0.08 7.10
C GLY A 51 -25.35 0.83 6.20
N SER A 52 -26.10 1.76 6.76
CA SER A 52 -27.09 2.53 5.99
C SER A 52 -26.41 3.07 4.72
N ALA A 53 -27.16 3.29 3.65
CA ALA A 53 -26.59 3.79 2.40
C ALA A 53 -25.73 5.06 2.60
N GLN A 54 -26.05 5.85 3.63
CA GLN A 54 -25.26 6.99 4.10
C GLN A 54 -23.90 6.60 4.67
N GLN A 55 -23.80 5.55 5.49
CA GLN A 55 -22.54 5.02 6.00
C GLN A 55 -21.65 4.44 4.90
N GLN A 56 -22.25 3.70 3.96
CA GLN A 56 -21.50 3.16 2.80
C GLN A 56 -20.91 4.29 1.95
N SER A 57 -21.70 5.34 1.72
CA SER A 57 -21.24 6.54 1.02
C SER A 57 -20.11 7.22 1.79
N ALA A 58 -20.22 7.35 3.11
CA ALA A 58 -19.18 7.95 3.94
C ALA A 58 -17.85 7.16 3.88
N PHE A 59 -17.91 5.83 3.96
CA PHE A 59 -16.73 4.97 3.81
C PHE A 59 -16.12 5.06 2.40
N MET A 60 -16.95 5.09 1.37
CA MET A 60 -16.49 5.25 -0.01
C MET A 60 -15.80 6.59 -0.20
N THR A 61 -16.40 7.69 0.27
CA THR A 61 -15.84 9.04 0.16
C THR A 61 -14.55 9.18 0.98
N GLY A 62 -14.50 8.66 2.21
CA GLY A 62 -13.29 8.67 3.03
C GLY A 62 -12.15 7.91 2.38
N CYS A 63 -12.43 6.73 1.82
CA CYS A 63 -11.44 5.97 1.08
C CYS A 63 -10.98 6.69 -0.19
N MET A 64 -11.90 7.23 -0.99
CA MET A 64 -11.57 7.96 -2.21
C MET A 64 -10.69 9.18 -1.91
N ASN A 65 -10.99 9.93 -0.85
CA ASN A 65 -10.18 11.07 -0.42
C ASN A 65 -8.77 10.63 -0.01
N ALA A 66 -8.64 9.56 0.77
CA ALA A 66 -7.35 8.99 1.13
C ALA A 66 -6.58 8.47 -0.09
N CYS A 67 -7.28 7.83 -1.04
CA CYS A 67 -6.68 7.26 -2.23
C CYS A 67 -6.21 8.32 -3.23
N ASN A 68 -6.96 9.43 -3.34
CA ASN A 68 -6.58 10.58 -4.16
C ASN A 68 -5.53 11.47 -3.47
N HIS A 69 -5.28 11.27 -2.17
CA HIS A 69 -4.27 12.04 -1.45
C HIS A 69 -2.86 11.61 -1.87
N PRO A 70 -1.97 12.51 -2.28
CA PRO A 70 -0.66 12.16 -2.85
C PRO A 70 0.24 11.38 -1.89
N GLN A 71 0.05 11.53 -0.58
CA GLN A 71 0.85 10.81 0.43
C GLN A 71 0.27 9.43 0.81
N ASN A 72 -1.03 9.22 0.59
CA ASN A 72 -1.75 8.03 1.06
C ASN A 72 -2.19 7.13 -0.09
N GLY A 73 -2.39 7.68 -1.30
CA GLY A 73 -2.88 6.96 -2.47
C GLY A 73 -2.08 5.71 -2.83
N ALA A 74 -0.76 5.84 -2.87
CA ALA A 74 0.12 4.71 -3.12
C ALA A 74 -0.03 3.60 -2.05
N LYS A 75 -0.24 3.99 -0.79
CA LYS A 75 -0.38 3.06 0.34
C LYS A 75 -1.75 2.37 0.35
N VAL A 76 -2.82 3.11 0.03
CA VAL A 76 -4.17 2.56 -0.14
C VAL A 76 -4.18 1.51 -1.25
N LEU A 77 -3.60 1.81 -2.41
CA LEU A 77 -3.51 0.82 -3.49
C LEU A 77 -2.56 -0.34 -3.16
N GLN A 78 -1.53 -0.11 -2.37
CA GLN A 78 -0.68 -1.19 -1.87
C GLN A 78 -1.47 -2.16 -0.99
N CYS A 79 -2.30 -1.65 -0.05
CA CYS A 79 -3.20 -2.47 0.74
C CYS A 79 -4.15 -3.28 -0.14
N TYR A 80 -4.68 -2.66 -1.19
CA TYR A 80 -5.57 -3.33 -2.14
C TYR A 80 -4.85 -4.48 -2.85
N ARG A 81 -3.68 -4.23 -3.45
CA ARG A 81 -2.91 -5.26 -4.17
C ARG A 81 -2.45 -6.41 -3.29
N GLN A 82 -2.09 -6.15 -2.03
CA GLN A 82 -1.57 -7.17 -1.11
C GLN A 82 -2.67 -8.00 -0.44
N SER A 83 -3.81 -7.37 -0.11
CA SER A 83 -4.77 -7.95 0.83
C SER A 83 -6.21 -8.00 0.30
N GLN A 84 -6.49 -7.68 -0.97
CA GLN A 84 -7.86 -7.66 -1.52
C GLN A 84 -8.70 -8.92 -1.30
N ASN A 85 -8.05 -10.08 -1.15
CA ASN A 85 -8.72 -11.37 -0.93
C ASN A 85 -9.01 -11.67 0.55
N GLN A 86 -8.50 -10.85 1.48
CA GLN A 86 -8.63 -11.04 2.93
C GLN A 86 -9.17 -9.77 3.57
N CYS A 87 -10.49 -9.71 3.73
CA CYS A 87 -11.18 -8.49 4.15
C CYS A 87 -10.74 -7.94 5.51
N SER A 88 -10.42 -8.79 6.48
CA SER A 88 -9.90 -8.35 7.79
C SER A 88 -8.53 -7.66 7.66
N GLN A 89 -7.62 -8.26 6.89
CA GLN A 89 -6.29 -7.70 6.63
C GLN A 89 -6.37 -6.43 5.80
N TYR A 90 -7.24 -6.42 4.78
CA TYR A 90 -7.43 -5.26 3.94
C TYR A 90 -8.00 -4.07 4.72
N HIS A 91 -9.06 -4.31 5.50
CA HIS A 91 -9.67 -3.32 6.37
C HIS A 91 -8.65 -2.73 7.35
N SER A 92 -7.86 -3.59 8.02
CA SER A 92 -6.82 -3.14 8.95
C SER A 92 -5.75 -2.29 8.27
N CYS A 93 -5.31 -2.68 7.07
CA CYS A 93 -4.29 -1.97 6.31
C CYS A 93 -4.77 -0.57 5.88
N ILE A 94 -5.95 -0.49 5.25
CA ILE A 94 -6.45 0.77 4.70
C ILE A 94 -6.90 1.77 5.78
N GLN A 95 -7.39 1.29 6.93
CA GLN A 95 -7.77 2.16 8.05
C GLN A 95 -6.62 3.01 8.58
N GLN A 96 -5.35 2.59 8.39
CA GLN A 96 -4.18 3.38 8.79
C GLN A 96 -3.98 4.64 7.94
N TYR A 97 -4.61 4.70 6.76
CA TYR A 97 -4.41 5.77 5.77
C TYR A 97 -5.67 6.61 5.53
N MET A 98 -6.80 6.19 6.11
CA MET A 98 -8.09 6.90 6.04
C MET A 98 -8.41 7.74 7.29
N GLN A 99 -7.44 7.91 8.20
CA GLN A 99 -7.58 8.76 9.38
C GLN A 99 -7.22 10.21 9.08
#